data_AF-A0A8H2ZNI2-F1
#
_entry.id   AF-A0A8H2ZNI2-F1
#
_cell.length_a   1.000
_cell.length_b   1.000
_cell.length_c   1.000
_cell.angle_alpha   90.00
_cell.angle_beta   90.00
_cell.angle_gamma   90.00
#
_symmetry.space_group_name_H-M   'P 1'
#
loop_
_entity.id
_entity.type
_entity.pdbx_description
1 polymer ?
#
loop_
_entity_poly.entity_id
_entity_poly.type
_entity_poly.pdbx_seq_one_letter_code
_entity_poly.pdbx_strand_id
1 'polypeptide(L)'
;MAELPNRLPSPPSATDIVDGIIDTFIDKLQLIWAENAAKGVVFTPRSRLALEIELALIRVVSATVAPEAVFTRISSELNYLNEKVKRDANPLLHDILLSCRDMMEQWKDEGWWEDLRSIEDSTRDTEDMGGRRNSGAYGTPTREELQRIQRLERTMFTDHQLRSRIDAHAQMLEESIARMKAEENDHGSESGLDDEKKNAGDHGDDIDKGDEDSVNVD
;
A
#
# COMPACT_ATOMS: atom_id res chain seq x y z
N MET A 1 0.69 -46.61 25.57
CA MET A 1 0.98 -45.82 24.35
C MET A 1 -0.13 -44.79 24.24
N ALA A 2 0.19 -43.50 24.35
CA ALA A 2 -0.80 -42.43 24.19
C ALA A 2 -0.97 -42.17 22.69
N GLU A 3 -2.19 -42.28 22.17
CA GLU A 3 -2.52 -41.89 20.81
C GLU A 3 -2.36 -40.38 20.67
N LEU A 4 -1.45 -39.96 19.79
CA LEU A 4 -1.35 -38.56 19.36
C LEU A 4 -2.63 -38.19 18.60
N PRO A 5 -3.26 -37.04 18.87
CA PRO A 5 -4.44 -36.61 18.12
C PRO A 5 -4.04 -36.36 16.66
N ASN A 6 -4.43 -37.28 15.78
CA ASN A 6 -4.19 -37.28 14.33
C ASN A 6 -5.00 -36.22 13.55
N ARG A 7 -5.27 -35.07 14.14
CA ARG A 7 -5.91 -33.95 13.44
C ARG A 7 -5.06 -32.71 13.65
N LEU A 8 -3.97 -32.65 12.91
CA LEU A 8 -3.47 -31.35 12.47
C LEU A 8 -4.65 -30.64 11.79
N PRO A 9 -4.95 -29.37 12.14
CA PRO A 9 -5.98 -28.62 11.44
C PRO A 9 -5.65 -28.64 9.95
N SER A 10 -6.64 -28.94 9.12
CA SER A 10 -6.47 -28.84 7.67
C SER A 10 -5.95 -27.44 7.35
N PRO A 11 -4.93 -27.32 6.49
CA PRO A 11 -4.47 -26.01 6.06
C PRO A 11 -5.66 -25.24 5.46
N PRO A 12 -5.74 -23.92 5.68
CA PRO A 12 -6.79 -23.09 5.09
C PRO A 12 -6.79 -23.25 3.58
N SER A 13 -7.98 -23.22 2.98
CA SER A 13 -8.10 -23.27 1.53
C SER A 13 -7.52 -22.00 0.91
N ALA A 14 -7.16 -22.05 -0.38
CA ALA A 14 -6.69 -20.87 -1.10
C ALA A 14 -7.70 -19.71 -1.04
N THR A 15 -9.00 -20.02 -1.05
CA THR A 15 -10.07 -19.04 -0.89
C THR A 15 -10.09 -18.41 0.50
N ASP A 16 -9.92 -19.20 1.57
CA ASP A 16 -9.86 -18.67 2.94
C ASP A 16 -8.66 -17.73 3.14
N ILE A 17 -7.53 -18.04 2.49
CA ILE A 17 -6.33 -17.19 2.51
C ILE A 17 -6.60 -15.86 1.79
N VAL A 18 -7.22 -15.92 0.60
CA VAL A 18 -7.59 -14.71 -0.17
C VAL A 18 -8.57 -13.85 0.61
N ASP A 19 -9.62 -14.43 1.18
CA ASP A 19 -10.62 -13.68 1.96
C ASP A 19 -9.98 -13.02 3.19
N GLY A 20 -9.14 -13.73 3.94
CA GLY A 20 -8.44 -13.14 5.10
C GLY A 20 -7.49 -12.00 4.75
N ILE A 21 -6.84 -12.05 3.59
CA ILE A 21 -5.97 -10.98 3.09
C ILE A 21 -6.79 -9.73 2.73
N ILE A 22 -7.98 -9.92 2.17
CA ILE A 22 -8.87 -8.85 1.78
C ILE A 22 -9.52 -8.21 3.00
N ASP A 23 -10.01 -9.00 3.95
CA ASP A 23 -10.54 -8.49 5.21
C ASP A 23 -9.49 -7.62 5.93
N THR A 24 -8.24 -8.10 5.97
CA THR A 24 -7.12 -7.33 6.53
C THR A 24 -6.90 -6.00 5.80
N PHE A 25 -7.09 -5.96 4.48
CA PHE A 25 -6.97 -4.72 3.71
C PHE A 25 -8.11 -3.75 4.01
N ILE A 26 -9.35 -4.24 4.06
CA ILE A 26 -10.52 -3.42 4.38
C ILE A 26 -10.41 -2.86 5.80
N ASP A 27 -10.00 -3.67 6.77
CA ASP A 27 -9.76 -3.23 8.15
C ASP A 27 -8.69 -2.11 8.21
N LYS A 28 -7.61 -2.26 7.45
CA LYS A 28 -6.58 -1.21 7.33
C LYS A 28 -7.13 0.06 6.70
N LEU A 29 -7.94 -0.03 5.64
CA LEU A 29 -8.58 1.14 5.04
C LEU A 29 -9.50 1.85 6.03
N GLN A 30 -10.28 1.10 6.80
CA GLN A 30 -11.17 1.66 7.82
C GLN A 30 -10.37 2.33 8.95
N LEU A 31 -9.26 1.74 9.39
CA LEU A 31 -8.38 2.34 10.39
C LEU A 31 -7.75 3.64 9.88
N ILE A 32 -7.19 3.62 8.66
CA ILE A 32 -6.62 4.80 7.99
C ILE A 32 -7.67 5.90 7.89
N TRP A 33 -8.89 5.56 7.47
CA TRP A 33 -10.00 6.51 7.44
C TRP A 33 -10.28 7.09 8.84
N ALA A 34 -10.45 6.25 9.86
CA ALA A 34 -10.80 6.68 11.21
C ALA A 34 -9.75 7.64 11.80
N GLU A 35 -8.46 7.34 11.63
CA GLU A 35 -7.35 8.18 12.11
C GLU A 35 -7.32 9.54 11.41
N ASN A 36 -7.57 9.58 10.10
CA ASN A 36 -7.50 10.79 9.30
C ASN A 36 -8.78 11.64 9.42
N ALA A 37 -9.94 11.00 9.55
CA ALA A 37 -11.21 11.66 9.83
C ALA A 37 -11.15 12.41 11.17
N ALA A 38 -10.58 11.79 12.21
CA ALA A 38 -10.41 12.41 13.52
C ALA A 38 -9.50 13.65 13.48
N LYS A 39 -8.54 13.69 12.53
CA LYS A 39 -7.60 14.80 12.33
C LYS A 39 -8.12 15.87 11.34
N GLY A 40 -9.29 15.67 10.74
CA GLY A 40 -9.86 16.58 9.75
C GLY A 40 -9.06 16.64 8.44
N VAL A 41 -8.33 15.57 8.10
CA VAL A 41 -7.50 15.52 6.89
C VAL A 41 -8.38 15.55 5.65
N VAL A 42 -8.03 16.41 4.70
CA VAL A 42 -8.65 16.46 3.38
C VAL A 42 -7.88 15.51 2.45
N PHE A 43 -8.59 14.56 1.85
CA PHE A 43 -8.00 13.66 0.87
C PHE A 43 -7.79 14.38 -0.46
N THR A 44 -6.57 14.32 -0.98
CA THR A 44 -6.25 14.79 -2.33
C THR A 44 -5.46 13.72 -3.09
N PRO A 45 -5.66 13.60 -4.42
CA PRO A 45 -4.80 12.78 -5.25
C PRO A 45 -3.34 13.23 -5.07
N ARG A 46 -2.43 12.27 -4.87
CA ARG A 46 -0.99 12.50 -4.58
C ARG A 46 -0.66 13.06 -3.19
N SER A 47 -1.62 13.19 -2.29
CA SER A 47 -1.31 13.38 -0.87
C SER A 47 -0.51 12.19 -0.32
N ARG A 48 0.22 12.39 0.77
CA ARG A 48 0.90 11.30 1.49
C ARG A 48 -0.08 10.16 1.84
N LEU A 49 -1.29 10.52 2.25
CA LEU A 49 -2.37 9.56 2.53
C LEU A 49 -2.74 8.72 1.31
N ALA A 50 -2.87 9.35 0.13
CA ALA A 50 -3.14 8.63 -1.12
C ALA A 50 -2.00 7.65 -1.47
N LEU A 51 -0.74 8.07 -1.33
CA LEU A 51 0.41 7.20 -1.58
C LEU A 51 0.51 6.04 -0.57
N GLU A 52 0.20 6.29 0.70
CA GLU A 52 0.17 5.24 1.74
C GLU A 52 -0.92 4.20 1.47
N ILE A 53 -2.09 4.64 0.97
CA ILE A 53 -3.19 3.75 0.56
C ILE A 53 -2.81 2.97 -0.69
N GLU A 54 -2.21 3.61 -1.69
CA GLU A 54 -1.70 2.95 -2.90
C GLU A 54 -0.69 1.85 -2.55
N LEU A 55 0.27 2.16 -1.67
CA LEU A 55 1.27 1.22 -1.21
C LEU A 55 0.64 0.05 -0.44
N ALA A 56 -0.35 0.31 0.40
CA ALA A 56 -1.07 -0.74 1.11
C ALA A 56 -1.82 -1.66 0.14
N LEU A 57 -2.50 -1.09 -0.85
CA LEU A 57 -3.27 -1.81 -1.85
C LEU A 57 -2.36 -2.72 -2.71
N ILE A 58 -1.25 -2.19 -3.25
CA ILE A 58 -0.38 -2.98 -4.13
C ILE A 58 0.30 -4.14 -3.36
N ARG A 59 0.69 -3.91 -2.10
CA ARG A 59 1.28 -4.94 -1.23
C ARG A 59 0.30 -6.06 -0.89
N VAL A 60 -0.99 -5.75 -0.77
CA VAL A 60 -2.03 -6.76 -0.52
C VAL A 60 -2.19 -7.65 -1.75
N VAL A 61 -2.18 -7.07 -2.96
CA VAL A 61 -2.27 -7.85 -4.19
C VAL A 61 -1.03 -8.76 -4.36
N SER A 62 0.17 -8.28 -4.00
CA SER A 62 1.40 -9.08 -4.11
C SER A 62 1.66 -10.08 -2.98
N ALA A 63 0.86 -10.07 -1.92
CA ALA A 63 1.05 -10.97 -0.78
C ALA A 63 0.73 -12.44 -1.09
N THR A 64 0.24 -12.76 -2.29
CA THR A 64 -0.26 -14.09 -2.63
C THR A 64 0.39 -14.68 -3.87
N VAL A 65 0.17 -15.99 -4.05
CA VAL A 65 0.49 -16.73 -5.27
C VAL A 65 -0.63 -16.65 -6.32
N ALA A 66 -1.72 -15.93 -6.04
CA ALA A 66 -2.87 -15.72 -6.93
C ALA A 66 -3.26 -14.23 -6.98
N PRO A 67 -2.33 -13.35 -7.44
CA PRO A 67 -2.57 -11.91 -7.47
C PRO A 67 -3.80 -11.52 -8.30
N GLU A 68 -4.13 -12.28 -9.34
CA GLU A 68 -5.31 -12.10 -10.19
C GLU A 68 -6.63 -12.30 -9.42
N ALA A 69 -6.67 -13.30 -8.53
CA ALA A 69 -7.83 -13.60 -7.71
C ALA A 69 -8.04 -12.50 -6.66
N VAL A 70 -6.96 -12.07 -6.00
CA VAL A 70 -6.99 -10.97 -5.04
C VAL A 70 -7.41 -9.67 -5.71
N PHE A 71 -6.83 -9.33 -6.86
CA PHE A 71 -7.19 -8.14 -7.61
C PHE A 71 -8.68 -8.11 -7.99
N THR A 72 -9.21 -9.22 -8.50
CA THR A 72 -10.62 -9.31 -8.90
C THR A 72 -11.56 -9.18 -7.70
N ARG A 73 -11.21 -9.80 -6.58
CA ARG A 73 -12.04 -9.79 -5.36
C ARG A 73 -12.01 -8.43 -4.67
N ILE A 74 -10.84 -7.79 -4.52
CA ILE A 74 -10.73 -6.42 -3.99
C ILE A 74 -11.52 -5.44 -4.86
N SER A 75 -11.40 -5.53 -6.19
CA SER A 75 -12.18 -4.68 -7.10
C SER A 75 -13.68 -4.79 -6.83
N SER A 76 -14.16 -6.02 -6.59
CA SER A 76 -15.58 -6.28 -6.32
C SER A 76 -16.01 -5.70 -4.96
N GLU A 77 -15.20 -5.87 -3.93
CA GLU A 77 -15.48 -5.32 -2.59
C GLU A 77 -15.44 -3.79 -2.56
N LEU A 78 -14.47 -3.17 -3.25
CA LEU A 78 -14.41 -1.71 -3.37
C LEU A 78 -15.64 -1.16 -4.09
N ASN A 79 -16.10 -1.81 -5.16
CA ASN A 79 -17.34 -1.41 -5.85
C ASN A 79 -18.55 -1.49 -4.91
N TYR A 80 -18.69 -2.59 -4.17
CA TYR A 80 -19.76 -2.77 -3.21
C TYR A 80 -19.74 -1.71 -2.09
N LEU A 81 -18.57 -1.42 -1.54
CA LEU A 81 -18.41 -0.41 -0.50
C LEU A 81 -18.70 0.99 -1.04
N ASN A 82 -18.24 1.31 -2.25
CA ASN A 82 -18.49 2.60 -2.88
C ASN A 82 -19.99 2.84 -3.15
N GLU A 83 -20.76 1.81 -3.51
CA GLU A 83 -22.22 1.90 -3.63
C GLU A 83 -22.93 2.12 -2.29
N LYS A 84 -22.38 1.56 -1.20
CA LYS A 84 -22.99 1.63 0.14
C LYS A 84 -22.64 2.90 0.90
N VAL A 85 -21.41 3.40 0.75
CA VAL A 85 -20.92 4.56 1.48
C VAL A 85 -21.48 5.82 0.83
N LYS A 86 -22.44 6.46 1.50
CA LYS A 86 -22.96 7.75 1.04
C LYS A 86 -21.92 8.85 1.28
N ARG A 87 -21.51 9.53 0.21
CA ARG A 87 -20.55 10.65 0.25
C ARG A 87 -20.95 11.74 1.26
N ASP A 88 -22.23 12.08 1.32
CA ASP A 88 -22.72 13.13 2.23
C ASP A 88 -22.54 12.77 3.72
N ALA A 89 -22.54 11.48 4.05
CA ALA A 89 -22.34 11.00 5.42
C ALA A 89 -20.87 10.74 5.74
N ASN A 90 -20.08 10.28 4.77
CA ASN A 90 -18.67 9.93 4.94
C ASN A 90 -17.83 10.38 3.73
N PRO A 91 -17.56 11.68 3.58
CA PRO A 91 -16.88 12.21 2.39
C PRO A 91 -15.46 11.66 2.25
N LEU A 92 -14.69 11.62 3.34
CA LEU A 92 -13.31 11.11 3.33
C LEU A 92 -13.24 9.63 2.93
N LEU A 93 -14.10 8.78 3.50
CA LEU A 93 -14.12 7.35 3.16
C LEU A 93 -14.52 7.13 1.71
N HIS A 94 -15.52 7.88 1.24
CA HIS A 94 -15.94 7.82 -0.17
C HIS A 94 -14.79 8.21 -1.12
N ASP A 95 -14.07 9.30 -0.83
CA ASP A 95 -12.96 9.75 -1.67
C ASP A 95 -11.77 8.75 -1.65
N ILE A 96 -11.51 8.10 -0.51
CA ILE A 96 -10.53 7.00 -0.38
C ILE A 96 -10.94 5.79 -1.25
N LEU A 97 -12.21 5.36 -1.15
CA LEU A 97 -12.71 4.22 -1.91
C LEU A 97 -12.67 4.47 -3.42
N LEU A 98 -13.06 5.68 -3.84
CA LEU A 98 -12.97 6.10 -5.22
C LEU A 98 -11.52 6.09 -5.72
N SER A 99 -10.59 6.63 -4.92
CA SER A 99 -9.16 6.60 -5.27
C SER A 99 -8.63 5.17 -5.40
N CYS A 100 -9.03 4.24 -4.53
CA CYS A 100 -8.62 2.83 -4.64
C CYS A 100 -9.13 2.22 -5.96
N ARG A 101 -10.39 2.48 -6.31
CA ARG A 101 -10.98 2.00 -7.56
C ARG A 101 -10.25 2.54 -8.78
N ASP A 102 -9.99 3.85 -8.82
CA ASP A 102 -9.31 4.51 -9.94
C ASP A 102 -7.89 3.95 -10.14
N MET A 103 -7.16 3.68 -9.04
CA MET A 103 -5.83 3.03 -9.10
C MET A 103 -5.91 1.62 -9.67
N MET A 104 -6.89 0.82 -9.24
CA MET A 104 -7.06 -0.54 -9.78
C MET A 104 -7.45 -0.53 -11.25
N GLU A 105 -8.32 0.39 -11.66
CA GLU A 105 -8.69 0.59 -13.07
C GLU A 105 -7.47 0.98 -13.90
N GLN A 106 -6.63 1.89 -13.39
CA GLN A 106 -5.36 2.25 -14.04
C GLN A 106 -4.41 1.05 -14.20
N TRP A 107 -4.20 0.24 -13.16
CA TRP A 107 -3.33 -0.94 -13.28
C TRP A 107 -3.87 -1.97 -14.26
N LYS A 108 -5.19 -2.10 -14.35
CA LYS A 108 -5.84 -2.94 -15.35
C LYS A 108 -5.57 -2.42 -16.77
N ASP A 109 -5.75 -1.11 -16.99
CA ASP A 109 -5.52 -0.48 -18.31
C ASP A 109 -4.05 -0.51 -18.73
N GLU A 110 -3.13 -0.47 -17.76
CA GLU A 110 -1.69 -0.64 -17.96
C GLU A 110 -1.25 -2.11 -18.11
N GLY A 111 -2.20 -3.04 -18.16
CA GLY A 111 -1.98 -4.45 -18.41
C GLY A 111 -1.16 -5.15 -17.33
N TRP A 112 -1.20 -4.68 -16.07
CA TRP A 112 -0.40 -5.30 -14.99
C TRP A 112 -0.73 -6.77 -14.80
N TRP A 113 -2.01 -7.11 -15.00
CA TRP A 113 -2.54 -8.45 -14.75
C TRP A 113 -2.82 -9.21 -16.05
N GLU A 114 -2.38 -8.68 -17.20
CA GLU A 114 -2.49 -9.37 -18.48
C GLU A 114 -1.61 -10.63 -18.49
N ASP A 115 -2.06 -11.66 -19.21
CA ASP A 115 -1.38 -12.94 -19.34
C ASP A 115 -1.16 -13.74 -18.04
N LEU A 116 -1.65 -13.27 -16.89
CA LEU A 116 -1.68 -14.06 -15.66
C LEU A 116 -2.65 -15.22 -15.84
N ARG A 117 -2.10 -16.42 -15.67
CA ARG A 117 -2.87 -17.64 -15.68
C ARG A 117 -3.44 -17.87 -14.27
N SER A 118 -4.67 -18.34 -14.19
CA SER A 118 -5.26 -18.72 -12.90
C SER A 118 -4.40 -19.74 -12.17
N ILE A 119 -4.29 -19.58 -10.85
CA ILE A 119 -3.66 -20.58 -9.97
C ILE A 119 -4.27 -21.99 -10.14
N GLU A 120 -5.55 -22.12 -10.47
CA GLU A 120 -6.21 -23.41 -10.71
C GLU A 120 -5.67 -24.11 -11.96
N ASP A 121 -5.40 -23.36 -13.02
CA ASP A 121 -4.82 -23.90 -14.24
C ASP A 121 -3.34 -24.23 -14.07
N SER A 122 -2.62 -23.42 -13.29
CA SER A 122 -1.21 -23.66 -12.94
C SER A 122 -1.06 -24.92 -12.08
N THR A 123 -1.89 -25.08 -11.04
CA THR A 123 -1.89 -26.25 -10.16
C THR A 123 -2.23 -27.52 -10.94
N ARG A 124 -3.24 -27.51 -11.81
CA ARG A 124 -3.58 -28.65 -12.69
C ARG A 124 -2.39 -29.06 -13.58
N ASP A 125 -1.73 -28.11 -14.24
CA ASP A 125 -0.56 -28.41 -15.08
C ASP A 125 0.62 -28.98 -14.23
N THR A 126 0.78 -28.57 -12.97
CA THR A 126 1.80 -29.14 -12.07
C THR A 126 1.47 -30.55 -11.56
N GLU A 127 0.20 -30.82 -11.23
CA GLU A 127 -0.25 -32.15 -10.78
C GLU A 127 -0.08 -33.19 -11.88
N ASP A 128 -0.45 -32.83 -13.11
CA ASP A 128 -0.28 -33.66 -14.30
C ASP A 128 1.20 -34.03 -14.56
N MET A 129 2.11 -33.08 -14.34
CA MET A 129 3.57 -33.32 -14.41
C MET A 129 4.09 -34.14 -13.23
N GLY A 130 3.50 -33.99 -12.04
CA GLY A 130 3.80 -34.79 -10.85
C GLY A 130 3.43 -36.27 -11.01
N GLY A 131 2.32 -36.55 -11.70
CA GLY A 131 1.90 -37.91 -12.06
C GLY A 131 2.94 -38.67 -12.88
N ARG A 132 3.69 -37.99 -13.76
CA ARG A 132 4.79 -38.58 -14.54
C ARG A 132 6.01 -38.92 -13.68
N ARG A 133 6.40 -38.03 -12.76
CA ARG A 133 7.51 -38.30 -11.81
C ARG A 133 7.18 -39.50 -10.92
N ASN A 134 5.95 -39.58 -10.43
CA ASN A 134 5.50 -40.66 -9.55
C ASN A 134 5.33 -42.01 -10.28
N SER A 135 5.07 -42.00 -11.59
CA SER A 135 4.98 -43.21 -12.41
C SER A 135 6.34 -43.71 -12.93
N GLY A 136 7.45 -43.02 -12.60
CA GLY A 136 8.80 -43.45 -12.97
C GLY A 136 9.05 -43.47 -14.49
N ALA A 137 8.30 -42.65 -15.25
CA ALA A 137 8.39 -42.62 -16.70
C ALA A 137 9.67 -41.90 -17.17
N TYR A 138 10.79 -42.64 -17.26
CA TYR A 138 12.04 -42.18 -17.86
C TYR A 138 11.96 -42.24 -19.40
N GLY A 139 12.11 -41.10 -20.09
CA GLY A 139 12.10 -41.01 -21.55
C GLY A 139 11.95 -39.58 -22.09
N THR A 140 12.08 -39.40 -23.41
CA THR A 140 11.86 -38.10 -24.07
C THR A 140 10.43 -37.62 -23.81
N PRO A 141 10.22 -36.35 -23.43
CA PRO A 141 8.88 -35.83 -23.18
C PRO A 141 7.97 -35.96 -24.40
N THR A 142 6.70 -36.27 -24.18
CA THR A 142 5.69 -36.24 -25.25
C THR A 142 5.45 -34.80 -25.71
N ARG A 143 4.83 -34.63 -26.89
CA ARG A 143 4.48 -33.29 -27.40
C ARG A 143 3.55 -32.53 -26.44
N GLU A 144 2.62 -33.22 -25.80
CA GLU A 144 1.69 -32.63 -24.81
C GLU A 144 2.43 -32.19 -23.55
N GLU A 145 3.41 -32.97 -23.09
CA GLU A 145 4.25 -32.62 -21.94
C GLU A 145 5.15 -31.41 -22.25
N LEU A 146 5.72 -31.32 -23.46
CA LEU A 146 6.47 -30.14 -23.87
C LEU A 146 5.59 -28.89 -23.88
N GLN A 147 4.35 -29.00 -24.35
CA GLN A 147 3.39 -27.90 -24.29
C GLN A 147 3.04 -27.50 -22.86
N ARG A 148 2.87 -28.47 -21.94
CA ARG A 148 2.67 -28.20 -20.50
C ARG A 148 3.86 -27.47 -19.89
N ILE A 149 5.08 -27.95 -20.13
CA ILE A 149 6.31 -27.31 -19.64
C ILE A 149 6.40 -25.88 -20.14
N GLN A 150 6.21 -25.64 -21.44
CA GLN A 150 6.21 -24.29 -22.01
C GLN A 150 5.16 -23.36 -21.39
N ARG A 151 3.98 -23.90 -21.04
CA ARG A 151 2.94 -23.12 -20.34
C ARG A 151 3.36 -22.75 -18.93
N LEU A 152 3.89 -23.71 -18.16
CA LEU A 152 4.40 -23.45 -16.80
C LEU A 152 5.55 -22.46 -16.81
N GLU A 153 6.49 -22.58 -17.76
CA GLU A 153 7.60 -21.64 -17.95
C GLU A 153 7.08 -20.23 -18.26
N ARG A 154 6.09 -20.11 -19.15
CA ARG A 154 5.47 -18.82 -19.46
C ARG A 154 4.78 -18.21 -18.24
N THR A 155 4.03 -19.00 -17.47
CA THR A 155 3.38 -18.54 -16.23
C THR A 155 4.40 -18.10 -15.18
N MET A 156 5.47 -18.86 -14.96
CA MET A 156 6.54 -18.44 -14.05
C MET A 156 7.20 -17.13 -14.50
N PHE A 157 7.41 -16.97 -15.81
CA PHE A 157 7.99 -15.76 -16.37
C PHE A 157 7.08 -14.54 -16.17
N THR A 158 5.78 -14.66 -16.48
CA THR A 158 4.80 -13.57 -16.29
C THR A 158 4.66 -13.20 -14.80
N ASP A 159 4.59 -14.19 -13.91
CA ASP A 159 4.54 -13.95 -12.47
C ASP A 159 5.79 -13.21 -11.97
N HIS A 160 6.97 -13.59 -12.47
CA HIS A 160 8.21 -12.93 -12.08
C HIS A 160 8.29 -11.48 -12.59
N GLN A 161 7.84 -11.22 -13.81
CA GLN A 161 7.75 -9.87 -14.36
C GLN A 161 6.80 -8.99 -13.54
N LEU A 162 5.63 -9.53 -13.19
CA LEU A 162 4.66 -8.84 -12.36
C LEU A 162 5.25 -8.49 -10.99
N ARG A 163 5.86 -9.46 -10.29
CA ARG A 163 6.48 -9.22 -8.98
C ARG A 163 7.55 -8.14 -9.06
N SER A 164 8.41 -8.20 -10.08
CA SER A 164 9.45 -7.19 -10.31
C SER A 164 8.86 -5.78 -10.54
N ARG A 165 7.74 -5.69 -11.29
CA ARG A 165 7.02 -4.43 -11.52
C ARG A 165 6.41 -3.90 -10.22
N ILE A 166 5.76 -4.76 -9.43
CA ILE A 166 5.17 -4.39 -8.15
C ILE A 166 6.24 -3.92 -7.16
N ASP A 167 7.36 -4.65 -7.04
CA ASP A 167 8.44 -4.30 -6.13
C ASP A 167 9.05 -2.94 -6.49
N ALA A 168 9.29 -2.69 -7.78
CA ALA A 168 9.78 -1.40 -8.25
C ALA A 168 8.79 -0.26 -7.94
N HIS A 169 7.49 -0.50 -8.15
CA HIS A 169 6.46 0.50 -7.85
C HIS A 169 6.33 0.78 -6.34
N ALA A 170 6.32 -0.27 -5.52
CA ALA A 170 6.30 -0.17 -4.07
C ALA A 170 7.50 0.62 -3.55
N GLN A 171 8.70 0.37 -4.09
CA GLN A 171 9.90 1.12 -3.73
C GLN A 171 9.76 2.61 -4.06
N MET A 172 9.26 2.97 -5.24
CA MET A 172 9.04 4.39 -5.62
C MET A 172 8.04 5.09 -4.68
N LEU A 173 6.99 4.38 -4.26
CA LEU A 173 6.00 4.88 -3.30
C LEU A 173 6.63 5.09 -1.92
N GLU A 174 7.37 4.11 -1.43
CA GLU A 174 8.08 4.18 -0.14
C GLU A 174 9.04 5.36 -0.08
N GLU A 175 9.85 5.55 -1.12
CA GLU A 175 10.77 6.69 -1.23
C GLU A 175 10.02 8.02 -1.24
N SER A 176 8.90 8.11 -1.96
CA SER A 176 8.09 9.33 -2.02
C SER A 176 7.43 9.66 -0.68
N ILE A 177 6.89 8.65 0.00
CA ILE A 177 6.30 8.80 1.34
C ILE A 177 7.38 9.21 2.35
N ALA A 178 8.57 8.61 2.28
CA ALA A 178 9.68 8.95 3.17
C ALA A 178 10.13 10.40 2.99
N ARG A 179 10.23 10.88 1.74
CA ARG A 179 10.52 12.29 1.44
C ARG A 179 9.47 13.23 2.03
N MET A 180 8.18 12.96 1.79
CA MET A 180 7.10 13.79 2.34
C MET A 180 7.12 13.83 3.87
N LYS A 181 7.42 12.70 4.54
CA LYS A 181 7.55 12.66 6.00
C LYS A 181 8.74 13.48 6.50
N ALA A 182 9.86 13.48 5.79
CA ALA A 182 11.02 14.29 6.16
C ALA A 182 10.70 15.79 6.05
N GLU A 183 10.05 16.20 4.97
CA GLU A 183 9.61 17.59 4.75
C GLU A 183 8.60 18.06 5.82
N GLU A 184 7.62 17.21 6.18
CA GLU A 184 6.67 17.50 7.27
C GLU A 184 7.37 17.72 8.62
N ASN A 185 8.45 16.98 8.90
CA ASN A 185 9.20 17.09 10.15
C ASN A 185 10.14 18.31 10.19
N ASP A 186 10.75 18.66 9.05
CA ASP A 186 11.62 19.84 8.95
C ASP A 186 10.83 21.14 9.11
N HIS A 187 9.59 21.18 8.61
CA HIS A 187 8.69 22.33 8.80
C HIS A 187 7.97 22.35 10.16
N GLY A 188 8.04 21.26 10.95
CA GLY A 188 7.47 21.15 12.30
C GLY A 188 8.35 21.75 13.41
N SER A 189 9.55 22.26 13.08
CA SER A 189 10.52 22.77 14.06
C SER A 189 10.51 24.30 14.25
N GLU A 190 9.59 25.04 13.61
CA GLU A 190 9.58 26.52 13.66
C GLU A 190 8.29 27.13 14.25
N SER A 191 7.62 26.44 15.17
CA SER A 191 6.56 27.10 15.97
C SER A 191 6.50 26.65 17.44
N GLY A 192 7.02 27.51 18.31
CA GLY A 192 6.94 27.45 19.78
C GLY A 192 8.13 28.21 20.38
N LEU A 193 8.09 29.55 20.53
CA LEU A 193 7.48 30.33 21.63
C LEU A 193 7.99 29.87 23.00
N ASP A 194 8.46 30.66 23.96
CA ASP A 194 8.56 32.11 24.19
C ASP A 194 9.50 32.33 25.40
N ASP A 195 9.99 33.56 25.56
CA ASP A 195 10.26 34.28 26.82
C ASP A 195 10.95 33.58 28.02
N GLU A 196 12.14 34.08 28.41
CA GLU A 196 12.25 34.98 29.58
C GLU A 196 13.70 35.45 29.85
N LYS A 197 13.88 36.77 29.79
CA LYS A 197 14.41 37.65 30.85
C LYS A 197 15.77 37.37 31.53
N LYS A 198 16.53 38.48 31.57
CA LYS A 198 17.57 38.92 32.53
C LYS A 198 19.03 38.61 32.17
N ASN A 199 19.69 39.61 31.60
CA ASN A 199 20.94 40.07 32.21
C ASN A 199 20.85 41.57 32.45
N ALA A 200 20.55 41.90 33.71
CA ALA A 200 20.81 43.21 34.26
C ALA A 200 22.31 43.29 34.62
N GLY A 201 22.93 44.41 34.29
CA GLY A 201 24.16 44.86 34.90
C GLY A 201 25.39 44.72 34.02
N ASP A 202 25.69 45.78 33.26
CA ASP A 202 27.02 46.35 33.43
C ASP A 202 26.97 47.87 33.32
N HIS A 203 27.75 48.49 34.19
CA HIS A 203 27.77 49.88 34.60
C HIS A 203 28.85 50.60 33.81
N GLY A 204 28.61 51.85 33.38
CA GLY A 204 29.67 52.65 32.78
C GLY A 204 29.17 54.02 32.34
N ASP A 205 29.28 54.98 33.25
CA ASP A 205 29.22 56.43 33.02
C ASP A 205 29.94 56.85 31.73
N ASP A 206 29.38 57.83 31.02
CA ASP A 206 30.08 59.11 30.87
C ASP A 206 29.13 60.22 30.41
N ILE A 207 29.19 61.29 31.19
CA ILE A 207 28.57 62.60 31.03
C ILE A 207 29.37 63.39 29.98
N ASP A 208 28.74 64.06 28.99
CA ASP A 208 28.85 65.52 28.86
C ASP A 208 27.91 66.13 27.80
N LYS A 209 27.65 67.40 28.06
CA LYS A 209 26.72 68.41 27.56
C LYS A 209 26.66 68.67 26.06
N GLY A 210 25.50 69.19 25.65
CA GLY A 210 25.37 70.06 24.48
C GLY A 210 23.94 70.56 24.34
N ASP A 211 23.68 71.76 24.88
CA ASP A 211 22.47 72.55 24.71
C ASP A 211 22.13 72.78 23.22
N GLU A 212 20.84 72.85 22.86
CA GLU A 212 20.19 74.10 22.47
C GLU A 212 18.73 73.88 22.01
N ASP A 213 17.88 74.74 22.56
CA ASP A 213 16.46 74.94 22.26
C ASP A 213 16.18 75.33 20.80
N SER A 214 15.08 74.82 20.24
CA SER A 214 14.01 75.60 19.54
C SER A 214 12.90 74.65 19.04
N VAL A 215 11.64 74.73 19.53
CA VAL A 215 10.51 75.57 19.02
C VAL A 215 10.16 75.19 17.56
N ASN A 216 8.95 74.85 17.09
CA ASN A 216 7.53 74.93 17.49
C ASN A 216 6.76 73.93 16.57
N VAL A 217 5.74 73.20 17.04
CA VAL A 217 4.27 73.45 16.88
C VAL A 217 3.69 73.21 15.48
N ASP A 218 2.73 72.27 15.49
CA ASP A 218 1.66 71.85 14.54
C ASP A 218 2.02 71.15 13.22
#